data_AF-A0A644SUZ3-F1
#
_entry.id   AF-A0A644SUZ3-F1
#
_cell.length_a   1.000
_cell.length_b   1.000
_cell.length_c   1.000
_cell.angle_alpha   90.00
_cell.angle_beta   90.00
_cell.angle_gamma   90.00
#
_symmetry.space_group_name_H-M   'P 1'
#
loop_
_entity.id
_entity.type
_entity.pdbx_description
1 polymer ?
#
loop_
_entity_poly.entity_id
_entity_poly.type
_entity_poly.pdbx_seq_one_letter_code
_entity_poly.pdbx_strand_id
1 'polypeptide(L)'
;MKKLLSTILAITMMLSMSIVYAQEEGIISAKPVIERSVHNVISTKGKIKEINKGQVRVFGEGAYSEIVLNIQDSTYILNAQDGTPIPFKELKKSDAITAYYGPSVTRSIPPQGNAIALIVGTPKTGSAGMYMKVAKVEEDRDGSIKVLCTNFDRLVTISPDVFAQTTDIKEGSELIVWYDMMTMSIPAQATATKVVLLHDQADITVHPSAGTIVVNGKELVLSVDDRIESNGNTLMLPLRVIAESQGYNVVWDDETKTVELQNGARTMATMTIGRNTYGKFKMAVQLDYAPEIVNGKTLVPVEFFTDLLQLKVKVNNSHI
;
A
#
# COMPACT_ATOMS: atom_id res chain seq x y z
N MET A 1 -5.67 -55.32 56.31
CA MET A 1 -5.68 -55.96 54.97
C MET A 1 -7.13 -56.19 54.54
N LYS A 2 -7.53 -55.63 53.38
CA LYS A 2 -8.69 -56.00 52.51
C LYS A 2 -10.09 -55.84 53.14
N LYS A 3 -11.19 -55.40 52.51
CA LYS A 3 -11.67 -54.90 51.19
C LYS A 3 -13.12 -54.38 51.49
N LEU A 4 -13.55 -53.19 51.06
CA LEU A 4 -14.43 -52.88 49.89
C LEU A 4 -15.96 -53.14 50.06
N LEU A 5 -16.77 -52.25 49.43
CA LEU A 5 -18.25 -52.14 49.27
C LEU A 5 -19.04 -51.45 50.42
N SER A 6 -19.63 -50.26 50.25
CA SER A 6 -20.75 -49.78 49.39
C SER A 6 -22.14 -50.13 49.91
N THR A 7 -22.91 -49.13 50.39
CA THR A 7 -24.38 -49.00 50.22
C THR A 7 -24.92 -47.65 50.73
N ILE A 8 -25.46 -46.85 49.79
CA ILE A 8 -26.73 -46.10 49.77
C ILE A 8 -27.23 -45.45 51.08
N LEU A 9 -27.40 -44.12 51.08
CA LEU A 9 -28.39 -43.44 51.93
C LEU A 9 -29.12 -42.34 51.14
N ALA A 10 -30.44 -42.54 51.01
CA ALA A 10 -31.40 -41.60 50.46
C ALA A 10 -31.67 -40.46 51.45
N ILE A 11 -31.66 -39.21 50.99
CA ILE A 11 -32.19 -38.07 51.76
C ILE A 11 -33.17 -37.29 50.87
N THR A 12 -34.44 -37.59 51.11
CA THR A 12 -35.67 -36.82 51.02
C THR A 12 -35.58 -35.36 50.55
N MET A 13 -36.31 -35.06 49.46
CA MET A 13 -36.82 -33.74 49.10
C MET A 13 -37.76 -33.21 50.19
N MET A 14 -37.48 -32.02 50.70
CA MET A 14 -38.51 -31.14 51.25
C MET A 14 -38.48 -29.83 50.47
N LEU A 15 -39.60 -29.56 49.79
CA LEU A 15 -39.91 -28.26 49.20
C LEU A 15 -40.06 -27.22 50.31
N SER A 16 -39.28 -26.15 50.22
CA SER A 16 -39.68 -24.84 50.75
C SER A 16 -39.64 -23.85 49.58
N MET A 17 -40.82 -23.54 49.04
CA MET A 17 -41.01 -22.42 48.12
C MET A 17 -40.77 -21.12 48.90
N SER A 18 -39.66 -20.46 48.62
CA SER A 18 -39.52 -19.02 48.86
C SER A 18 -39.87 -18.32 47.56
N ILE A 19 -41.02 -17.65 47.54
CA ILE A 19 -41.40 -16.76 46.46
C ILE A 19 -40.54 -15.51 46.62
N VAL A 20 -39.50 -15.39 45.79
CA VAL A 20 -38.84 -14.11 45.54
C VAL A 20 -39.61 -13.46 44.40
N TYR A 21 -40.23 -12.31 44.67
CA TYR A 21 -40.71 -11.44 43.62
C TYR A 21 -39.48 -10.83 42.92
N ALA A 22 -39.13 -11.36 41.76
CA ALA A 22 -38.20 -10.70 40.85
C ALA A 22 -38.96 -9.52 40.23
N GLN A 23 -38.51 -8.31 40.55
CA GLN A 23 -38.87 -7.10 39.82
C GLN A 23 -38.42 -7.30 38.38
N GLU A 24 -39.37 -7.32 37.44
CA GLU A 24 -39.12 -7.48 36.01
C GLU A 24 -38.47 -6.19 35.49
N GLU A 25 -37.16 -6.04 35.70
CA GLU A 25 -36.38 -5.13 34.87
C GLU A 25 -36.36 -5.72 33.47
N GLY A 26 -37.12 -5.08 32.58
CA GLY A 26 -37.28 -5.47 31.21
C GLY A 26 -35.94 -5.83 30.59
N ILE A 27 -35.81 -7.08 30.16
CA ILE A 27 -34.73 -7.53 29.32
C ILE A 27 -34.83 -6.71 28.04
N ILE A 28 -34.03 -5.66 27.93
CA ILE A 28 -33.69 -5.08 26.64
C ILE A 28 -32.94 -6.21 25.94
N SER A 29 -33.67 -7.00 25.14
CA SER A 29 -33.10 -7.82 24.11
C SER A 29 -32.43 -6.86 23.14
N ALA A 30 -31.19 -6.49 23.44
CA ALA A 30 -30.29 -5.95 22.46
C ALA A 30 -30.14 -7.06 21.42
N LYS A 31 -30.96 -6.99 20.37
CA LYS A 31 -30.67 -7.68 19.12
C LYS A 31 -29.21 -7.39 18.84
N PRO A 32 -28.36 -8.40 18.57
CA PRO A 32 -27.00 -8.13 18.17
C PRO A 32 -27.13 -7.20 16.96
N VAL A 33 -26.69 -5.95 17.14
CA VAL A 33 -26.43 -5.08 16.02
C VAL A 33 -25.32 -5.81 15.31
N ILE A 34 -25.65 -6.48 14.22
CA ILE A 34 -24.67 -6.90 13.22
C ILE A 34 -24.07 -5.56 12.79
N GLU A 35 -22.97 -5.18 13.43
CA GLU A 35 -22.16 -4.06 13.03
C GLU A 35 -21.91 -4.29 11.55
N ARG A 36 -22.46 -3.42 10.70
CA ARG A 36 -22.30 -3.56 9.25
C ARG A 36 -20.80 -3.62 9.05
N SER A 37 -20.27 -4.76 8.61
CA SER A 37 -18.88 -4.89 8.23
C SER A 37 -18.62 -3.82 7.17
N VAL A 38 -18.04 -2.70 7.58
CA VAL A 38 -17.63 -1.66 6.64
C VAL A 38 -16.43 -2.26 5.95
N HIS A 39 -16.68 -2.90 4.82
CA HIS A 39 -15.61 -3.41 3.97
C HIS A 39 -14.87 -2.18 3.45
N ASN A 40 -13.71 -1.93 4.04
CA ASN A 40 -12.79 -0.87 3.63
C ASN A 40 -12.18 -1.18 2.26
N VAL A 41 -12.10 -2.46 1.93
CA VAL A 41 -11.67 -2.97 0.63
C VAL A 41 -12.75 -3.92 0.12
N ILE A 42 -13.23 -3.65 -1.09
CA ILE A 42 -14.23 -4.46 -1.78
C ILE A 42 -13.58 -5.06 -3.03
N SER A 43 -14.08 -6.22 -3.48
CA SER A 43 -13.61 -6.83 -4.72
C SER A 43 -14.71 -7.33 -5.64
N THR A 44 -14.38 -7.42 -6.92
CA THR A 44 -15.11 -8.14 -7.96
C THR A 44 -14.14 -9.03 -8.73
N LYS A 45 -14.39 -10.34 -8.72
CA LYS A 45 -13.62 -11.36 -9.45
C LYS A 45 -14.39 -11.80 -10.68
N GLY A 46 -13.78 -11.69 -11.86
CA GLY A 46 -14.41 -12.08 -13.11
C GLY A 46 -13.54 -11.82 -14.31
N LYS A 47 -14.09 -11.13 -15.31
CA LYS A 47 -13.40 -10.82 -16.57
C LYS A 47 -13.51 -9.35 -16.94
N ILE A 48 -12.50 -8.85 -17.64
CA ILE A 48 -12.55 -7.54 -18.27
C ILE A 48 -13.56 -7.56 -19.42
N LYS A 49 -14.61 -6.76 -19.31
CA LYS A 49 -15.63 -6.62 -20.36
C LYS A 49 -15.24 -5.58 -21.41
N GLU A 50 -14.73 -4.43 -20.96
CA GLU A 50 -14.33 -3.29 -21.80
C GLU A 50 -13.12 -2.57 -21.19
N ILE A 51 -12.26 -2.02 -22.05
CA ILE A 51 -11.12 -1.17 -21.68
C ILE A 51 -11.28 0.13 -22.46
N ASN A 52 -11.39 1.24 -21.75
CA ASN A 52 -11.44 2.59 -22.30
C ASN A 52 -10.22 3.38 -21.80
N LYS A 53 -10.03 4.62 -22.28
CA LYS A 53 -8.90 5.47 -21.86
C LYS A 53 -8.94 5.70 -20.34
N GLY A 54 -8.07 4.99 -19.60
CA GLY A 54 -7.97 5.08 -18.13
C GLY A 54 -9.10 4.41 -17.36
N GLN A 55 -9.89 3.53 -17.99
CA GLN A 55 -10.99 2.83 -17.31
C GLN A 55 -11.08 1.35 -17.71
N VAL A 56 -11.42 0.50 -16.75
CA VAL A 56 -11.69 -0.93 -16.96
C VAL A 56 -13.10 -1.25 -16.47
N ARG A 57 -13.91 -1.87 -17.33
CA ARG A 57 -15.22 -2.43 -16.93
C ARG A 57 -15.05 -3.91 -16.63
N VAL A 58 -15.38 -4.31 -15.41
CA VAL A 58 -15.26 -5.68 -14.92
C VAL A 58 -16.64 -6.28 -14.72
N PHE A 59 -16.83 -7.51 -15.20
CA PHE A 59 -18.05 -8.30 -14.99
C PHE A 59 -17.68 -9.58 -14.26
N GLY A 60 -18.38 -9.90 -13.16
CA GLY A 60 -17.98 -11.02 -12.30
C GLY A 60 -18.84 -11.21 -11.05
N GLU A 61 -18.24 -11.84 -10.06
CA GLU A 61 -18.81 -12.12 -8.73
C GLU A 61 -18.10 -11.29 -7.67
N GLY A 62 -18.83 -10.84 -6.65
CA GLY A 62 -18.31 -9.97 -5.61
C GLY A 62 -19.38 -8.98 -5.16
N ALA A 63 -18.97 -7.79 -4.74
CA ALA A 63 -19.93 -6.78 -4.29
C ALA A 63 -20.79 -6.20 -5.43
N TYR A 64 -20.25 -6.17 -6.65
CA TYR A 64 -20.98 -5.76 -7.83
C TYR A 64 -20.80 -6.81 -8.93
N SER A 65 -21.90 -7.20 -9.57
CA SER A 65 -21.83 -8.10 -10.72
C SER A 65 -21.20 -7.43 -11.95
N GLU A 66 -21.24 -6.10 -11.98
CA GLU A 66 -20.60 -5.26 -12.98
C GLU A 66 -20.16 -3.93 -12.37
N ILE A 67 -18.92 -3.50 -12.63
CA ILE A 67 -18.36 -2.24 -12.16
C ILE A 67 -17.42 -1.62 -13.19
N VAL A 68 -17.39 -0.28 -13.27
CA VAL A 68 -16.38 0.47 -14.03
C VAL A 68 -15.39 1.06 -13.05
N LEU A 69 -14.10 0.83 -13.28
CA LEU A 69 -13.03 1.31 -12.42
C LEU A 69 -12.11 2.25 -13.18
N ASN A 70 -11.94 3.45 -12.64
CA ASN A 70 -10.94 4.40 -13.09
C ASN A 70 -9.55 3.93 -12.64
N ILE A 71 -8.60 3.98 -13.57
CA ILE A 71 -7.20 3.66 -13.33
C ILE A 71 -6.46 4.97 -13.08
N GLN A 72 -5.78 5.03 -11.95
CA GLN A 72 -4.94 6.15 -11.53
C GLN A 72 -3.48 5.72 -11.53
N ASP A 73 -2.56 6.67 -11.40
CA ASP A 73 -1.12 6.36 -11.28
C ASP A 73 -0.82 5.53 -10.03
N SER A 74 -1.66 5.64 -9.00
CA SER A 74 -1.62 4.83 -7.77
C SER A 74 -2.27 3.45 -7.89
N THR A 75 -2.88 3.11 -9.04
CA THR A 75 -3.53 1.79 -9.20
C THR A 75 -2.48 0.72 -9.49
N TYR A 76 -2.39 -0.28 -8.61
CA TYR A 76 -1.54 -1.44 -8.85
C TYR A 76 -2.16 -2.37 -9.90
N ILE A 77 -1.44 -2.69 -10.98
CA ILE A 77 -1.88 -3.67 -11.97
C ILE A 77 -0.84 -4.78 -12.00
N LEU A 78 -1.21 -5.96 -11.50
CA LEU A 78 -0.25 -7.02 -11.15
C LEU A 78 -0.70 -8.38 -11.67
N ASN A 79 0.25 -9.24 -12.02
CA ASN A 79 -0.01 -10.61 -12.42
C ASN A 79 -0.48 -11.46 -11.23
N ALA A 80 -1.55 -12.23 -11.42
CA ALA A 80 -2.16 -13.05 -10.38
C ALA A 80 -1.25 -14.17 -9.84
N GLN A 81 -0.27 -14.63 -10.62
CA GLN A 81 0.61 -15.74 -10.26
C GLN A 81 1.76 -15.31 -9.34
N ASP A 82 2.31 -14.13 -9.55
CA ASP A 82 3.60 -13.74 -8.95
C ASP A 82 3.68 -12.28 -8.51
N GLY A 83 2.69 -11.45 -8.84
CA GLY A 83 2.66 -10.04 -8.46
C GLY A 83 3.51 -9.14 -9.37
N THR A 84 4.01 -9.63 -10.51
CA THR A 84 4.77 -8.76 -11.42
C THR A 84 3.87 -7.66 -11.99
N PRO A 85 4.33 -6.40 -12.06
CA PRO A 85 3.56 -5.33 -12.69
C PRO A 85 3.22 -5.59 -14.15
N ILE A 86 1.99 -5.27 -14.54
CA ILE A 86 1.49 -5.35 -15.91
C ILE A 86 1.15 -3.93 -16.39
N PRO A 87 1.76 -3.44 -17.47
CA PRO A 87 1.37 -2.16 -18.06
C PRO A 87 -0.12 -2.14 -18.45
N PHE A 88 -0.83 -1.05 -18.18
CA PHE A 88 -2.26 -0.91 -18.53
C PHE A 88 -2.56 -1.25 -19.99
N LYS A 89 -1.65 -0.88 -20.91
CA LYS A 89 -1.74 -1.16 -22.34
C LYS A 89 -1.74 -2.66 -22.71
N GLU A 90 -1.29 -3.52 -21.81
CA GLU A 90 -1.21 -4.97 -22.02
C GLU A 90 -2.49 -5.69 -21.56
N LEU A 91 -3.40 -5.00 -20.87
CA LEU A 91 -4.70 -5.53 -20.52
C LEU A 91 -5.53 -5.80 -21.77
N LYS A 92 -6.23 -6.93 -21.79
CA LYS A 92 -7.07 -7.35 -22.90
C LYS A 92 -8.49 -7.63 -22.43
N LYS A 93 -9.44 -7.39 -23.34
CA LYS A 93 -10.81 -7.82 -23.15
C LYS A 93 -10.84 -9.33 -22.92
N SER A 94 -11.67 -9.77 -21.97
CA SER A 94 -11.83 -11.15 -21.49
C SER A 94 -10.72 -11.68 -20.58
N ASP A 95 -9.69 -10.89 -20.26
CA ASP A 95 -8.72 -11.30 -19.25
C ASP A 95 -9.43 -11.58 -17.93
N ALA A 96 -9.06 -12.69 -17.29
CA ALA A 96 -9.46 -12.99 -15.93
C ALA A 96 -8.87 -11.93 -14.99
N ILE A 97 -9.64 -11.46 -14.03
CA ILE A 97 -9.23 -10.37 -13.14
C ILE A 97 -9.92 -10.47 -11.79
N THR A 98 -9.20 -10.12 -10.73
CA THR A 98 -9.80 -9.73 -9.45
C THR A 98 -9.50 -8.26 -9.22
N ALA A 99 -10.53 -7.42 -9.23
CA ALA A 99 -10.39 -5.99 -9.05
C ALA A 99 -10.76 -5.60 -7.62
N TYR A 100 -9.89 -4.84 -6.97
CA TYR A 100 -10.03 -4.32 -5.62
C TYR A 100 -10.24 -2.80 -5.66
N TYR A 101 -11.19 -2.30 -4.88
CA TYR A 101 -11.58 -0.90 -4.85
C TYR A 101 -12.23 -0.54 -3.50
N GLY A 102 -12.33 0.77 -3.22
CA GLY A 102 -12.97 1.27 -2.01
C GLY A 102 -14.50 1.23 -2.07
N PRO A 103 -15.20 1.40 -0.93
CA PRO A 103 -16.66 1.41 -0.87
C PRO A 103 -17.31 2.64 -1.55
N SER A 104 -16.54 3.70 -1.78
CA SER A 104 -17.02 4.93 -2.43
C SER A 104 -17.14 4.73 -3.94
N VAL A 105 -18.37 4.44 -4.39
CA VAL A 105 -18.71 4.33 -5.81
C VAL A 105 -19.89 5.23 -6.18
N THR A 106 -20.04 5.55 -7.47
CA THR A 106 -21.17 6.31 -7.99
C THR A 106 -22.47 5.49 -7.93
N ARG A 107 -23.62 6.19 -7.96
CA ARG A 107 -24.96 5.57 -8.01
C ARG A 107 -25.44 5.27 -9.45
N SER A 108 -24.53 5.24 -10.42
CA SER A 108 -24.86 4.91 -11.82
C SER A 108 -25.01 3.41 -12.04
N ILE A 109 -25.47 3.00 -13.23
CA ILE A 109 -25.56 1.60 -13.65
C ILE A 109 -24.72 1.42 -14.93
N PRO A 110 -23.60 0.69 -14.90
CA PRO A 110 -22.95 0.13 -13.70
C PRO A 110 -22.40 1.22 -12.76
N PRO A 111 -22.18 0.90 -11.47
CA PRO A 111 -21.48 1.80 -10.55
C PRO A 111 -20.05 2.03 -11.03
N GLN A 112 -19.50 3.19 -10.68
CA GLN A 112 -18.13 3.59 -11.05
C GLN A 112 -17.33 3.91 -9.79
N GLY A 113 -16.07 3.48 -9.75
CA GLY A 113 -15.15 3.72 -8.64
C GLY A 113 -13.72 3.89 -9.11
N ASN A 114 -12.79 4.04 -8.16
CA ASN A 114 -11.36 4.06 -8.45
C ASN A 114 -10.76 2.70 -8.09
N ALA A 115 -9.95 2.14 -8.99
CA ALA A 115 -9.24 0.90 -8.72
C ALA A 115 -8.10 1.15 -7.73
N ILE A 116 -8.02 0.29 -6.71
CA ILE A 116 -6.86 0.19 -5.83
C ILE A 116 -5.86 -0.79 -6.45
N ALA A 117 -6.31 -2.01 -6.75
CA ALA A 117 -5.49 -3.04 -7.35
C ALA A 117 -6.28 -3.88 -8.36
N LEU A 118 -5.64 -4.21 -9.48
CA LEU A 118 -6.10 -5.11 -10.52
C LEU A 118 -5.18 -6.33 -10.55
N ILE A 119 -5.68 -7.48 -10.10
CA ILE A 119 -4.92 -8.74 -10.12
C ILE A 119 -5.34 -9.55 -11.34
N VAL A 120 -4.48 -9.61 -12.34
CA VAL A 120 -4.81 -10.04 -13.70
C VAL A 120 -4.27 -11.44 -13.99
N GLY A 121 -5.11 -12.27 -14.59
CA GLY A 121 -4.81 -13.64 -14.97
C GLY A 121 -5.43 -14.67 -14.04
N THR A 122 -5.18 -15.94 -14.38
CA THR A 122 -5.48 -17.09 -13.52
C THR A 122 -4.17 -17.81 -13.26
N PRO A 123 -3.76 -17.99 -11.99
CA PRO A 123 -2.55 -18.73 -11.66
C PRO A 123 -2.61 -20.14 -12.25
N LYS A 124 -1.48 -20.64 -12.73
CA LYS A 124 -1.33 -22.03 -13.18
C LYS A 124 -1.35 -22.99 -11.98
N THR A 125 -0.84 -22.53 -10.84
CA THR A 125 -0.74 -23.27 -9.58
C THR A 125 -1.04 -22.36 -8.39
N GLY A 126 -1.68 -22.90 -7.36
CA GLY A 126 -2.01 -22.18 -6.13
C GLY A 126 -3.13 -21.14 -6.30
N SER A 127 -3.29 -20.30 -5.28
CA SER A 127 -4.28 -19.22 -5.28
C SER A 127 -3.81 -17.99 -6.05
N ALA A 128 -4.76 -17.13 -6.45
CA ALA A 128 -4.42 -15.81 -6.96
C ALA A 128 -3.98 -14.89 -5.83
N GLY A 129 -3.07 -13.97 -6.14
CA GLY A 129 -2.66 -12.94 -5.22
C GLY A 129 -3.85 -12.12 -4.76
N MET A 130 -3.90 -11.82 -3.48
CA MET A 130 -4.97 -11.06 -2.89
C MET A 130 -4.46 -9.76 -2.30
N TYR A 131 -5.10 -8.67 -2.69
CA TYR A 131 -4.89 -7.39 -2.05
C TYR A 131 -5.46 -7.36 -0.64
N MET A 132 -4.65 -6.88 0.31
CA MET A 132 -5.06 -6.57 1.67
C MET A 132 -4.42 -5.27 2.15
N LYS A 133 -5.17 -4.49 2.92
CA LYS A 133 -4.64 -3.35 3.69
C LYS A 133 -4.52 -3.76 5.15
N VAL A 134 -3.39 -3.46 5.77
CA VAL A 134 -3.07 -3.86 7.13
C VAL A 134 -3.76 -2.96 8.14
N ALA A 135 -4.52 -3.55 9.04
CA ALA A 135 -5.12 -2.87 10.19
C ALA A 135 -4.26 -3.00 11.44
N LYS A 136 -3.68 -4.18 11.66
CA LYS A 136 -2.90 -4.49 12.86
C LYS A 136 -1.81 -5.50 12.52
N VAL A 137 -0.65 -5.34 13.14
CA VAL A 137 0.48 -6.28 13.09
C VAL A 137 0.78 -6.76 14.51
N GLU A 138 0.95 -8.08 14.66
CA GLU A 138 1.43 -8.69 15.91
C GLU A 138 2.68 -9.51 15.60
N GLU A 139 3.78 -9.21 16.28
CA GLU A 139 5.05 -9.93 16.12
C GLU A 139 5.07 -11.19 16.98
N ASP A 140 5.50 -12.29 16.38
CA ASP A 140 5.79 -13.55 17.08
C ASP A 140 7.29 -13.64 17.43
N ARG A 141 7.61 -14.50 18.41
CA ARG A 141 8.99 -14.65 18.95
C ARG A 141 10.01 -15.16 17.92
N ASP A 142 9.54 -15.77 16.84
CA ASP A 142 10.36 -16.33 15.76
C ASP A 142 10.61 -15.33 14.61
N GLY A 143 10.17 -14.08 14.75
CA GLY A 143 10.28 -13.04 13.73
C GLY A 143 9.17 -13.06 12.68
N SER A 144 8.26 -14.04 12.73
CA SER A 144 7.02 -14.01 11.96
C SER A 144 6.10 -12.91 12.47
N ILE A 145 5.20 -12.47 11.60
CA ILE A 145 4.16 -11.51 11.97
C ILE A 145 2.78 -12.06 11.64
N LYS A 146 1.79 -11.75 12.46
CA LYS A 146 0.36 -11.92 12.16
C LYS A 146 -0.23 -10.57 11.74
N VAL A 147 -0.84 -10.55 10.57
CA VAL A 147 -1.35 -9.34 9.92
C VAL A 147 -2.86 -9.43 9.77
N LEU A 148 -3.59 -8.57 10.48
CA LEU A 148 -5.04 -8.44 10.38
C LEU A 148 -5.38 -7.40 9.31
N CYS A 149 -6.31 -7.72 8.41
CA CYS A 149 -6.75 -6.78 7.37
C CYS A 149 -7.74 -5.71 7.90
N THR A 150 -7.90 -4.59 7.19
CA THR A 150 -8.88 -3.53 7.51
C THR A 150 -10.34 -3.94 7.37
N ASN A 151 -10.62 -5.09 6.75
CA ASN A 151 -11.98 -5.67 6.78
C ASN A 151 -12.22 -6.51 8.04
N PHE A 152 -11.18 -6.75 8.86
CA PHE A 152 -11.21 -7.59 10.05
C PHE A 152 -11.67 -9.04 9.80
N ASP A 153 -11.71 -9.47 8.53
CA ASP A 153 -12.19 -10.77 8.11
C ASP A 153 -11.06 -11.80 7.92
N ARG A 154 -9.80 -11.34 7.90
CA ARG A 154 -8.62 -12.17 7.61
C ARG A 154 -7.42 -11.81 8.47
N LEU A 155 -6.80 -12.83 9.04
CA LEU A 155 -5.56 -12.80 9.79
C LEU A 155 -4.53 -13.68 9.08
N VAL A 156 -3.46 -13.09 8.56
CA VAL A 156 -2.44 -13.82 7.79
C VAL A 156 -1.14 -13.86 8.58
N THR A 157 -0.57 -15.05 8.76
CA THR A 157 0.79 -15.23 9.27
C THR A 157 1.79 -15.13 8.12
N ILE A 158 2.82 -14.30 8.28
CA ILE A 158 3.92 -14.09 7.34
C ILE A 158 5.23 -14.39 8.06
N SER A 159 5.97 -15.39 7.60
CA SER A 159 7.27 -15.75 8.17
C SER A 159 8.42 -15.03 7.46
N PRO A 160 9.60 -14.89 8.11
CA PRO A 160 10.80 -14.32 7.49
C PRO A 160 11.27 -15.08 6.24
N ASP A 161 11.02 -16.40 6.16
CA ASP A 161 11.33 -17.22 4.98
C ASP A 161 10.49 -16.83 3.75
N VAL A 162 9.27 -16.32 3.98
CA VAL A 162 8.36 -15.86 2.92
C VAL A 162 8.63 -14.41 2.56
N PHE A 163 8.93 -13.58 3.57
CA PHE A 163 9.25 -12.16 3.40
C PHE A 163 10.26 -11.72 4.45
N ALA A 164 11.54 -11.64 4.08
CA ALA A 164 12.63 -11.42 5.03
C ALA A 164 12.53 -10.11 5.83
N GLN A 165 11.91 -9.06 5.25
CA GLN A 165 11.80 -7.74 5.86
C GLN A 165 10.46 -7.56 6.60
N THR A 166 10.05 -8.53 7.43
CA THR A 166 8.74 -8.47 8.12
C THR A 166 8.53 -7.15 8.90
N THR A 167 9.60 -6.52 9.38
CA THR A 167 9.59 -5.20 10.05
C THR A 167 9.13 -4.02 9.17
N ASP A 168 9.16 -4.17 7.85
CA ASP A 168 8.69 -3.15 6.90
C ASP A 168 7.17 -3.14 6.78
N ILE A 169 6.50 -4.22 7.20
CA ILE A 169 5.04 -4.33 7.21
C ILE A 169 4.52 -3.70 8.50
N LYS A 170 3.74 -2.63 8.36
CA LYS A 170 3.19 -1.84 9.47
C LYS A 170 1.69 -1.65 9.29
N GLU A 171 1.03 -1.11 10.31
CA GLU A 171 -0.35 -0.65 10.15
C GLU A 171 -0.47 0.34 8.98
N GLY A 172 -1.49 0.16 8.15
CA GLY A 172 -1.68 0.93 6.92
C GLY A 172 -0.94 0.42 5.70
N SER A 173 0.04 -0.50 5.83
CA SER A 173 0.70 -1.13 4.69
C SER A 173 -0.31 -1.82 3.77
N GLU A 174 -0.01 -1.84 2.48
CA GLU A 174 -0.81 -2.51 1.46
C GLU A 174 -0.01 -3.69 0.93
N LEU A 175 -0.63 -4.85 0.79
CA LEU A 175 0.05 -6.10 0.45
C LEU A 175 -0.71 -6.82 -0.65
N ILE A 176 0.01 -7.54 -1.51
CA ILE A 176 -0.55 -8.72 -2.18
C ILE A 176 -0.05 -9.96 -1.48
N VAL A 177 -0.97 -10.84 -1.08
CA VAL A 177 -0.68 -12.06 -0.35
C VAL A 177 -1.23 -13.27 -1.09
N TRP A 178 -0.42 -14.31 -1.21
CA TRP A 178 -0.82 -15.63 -1.68
C TRP A 178 -0.85 -16.60 -0.51
N TYR A 179 -1.82 -17.51 -0.52
CA TYR A 179 -1.87 -18.66 0.38
C TYR A 179 -2.79 -19.73 -0.22
N ASP A 180 -2.58 -20.98 0.15
CA ASP A 180 -3.33 -22.10 -0.46
C ASP A 180 -4.61 -22.45 0.29
N MET A 181 -4.62 -22.27 1.62
CA MET A 181 -5.75 -22.64 2.47
C MET A 181 -5.97 -21.61 3.58
N MET A 182 -7.19 -21.54 4.09
CA MET A 182 -7.54 -20.75 5.27
C MET A 182 -8.56 -21.46 6.14
N THR A 183 -8.64 -21.10 7.42
CA THR A 183 -9.68 -21.58 8.33
C THR A 183 -11.04 -20.94 8.00
N MET A 184 -12.12 -21.57 8.45
CA MET A 184 -13.49 -21.02 8.35
C MET A 184 -13.90 -20.20 9.58
N SER A 185 -12.94 -19.73 10.38
CA SER A 185 -13.19 -18.88 11.55
C SER A 185 -13.40 -17.41 11.14
N ILE A 186 -13.78 -16.57 12.11
CA ILE A 186 -13.78 -15.11 11.96
C ILE A 186 -12.80 -14.53 13.02
N PRO A 187 -11.68 -13.87 12.60
CA PRO A 187 -11.20 -13.78 11.22
C PRO A 187 -10.77 -15.16 10.67
N ALA A 188 -10.80 -15.30 9.34
CA ALA A 188 -10.22 -16.45 8.66
C ALA A 188 -8.70 -16.38 8.79
N GLN A 189 -8.08 -17.50 9.18
CA GLN A 189 -6.64 -17.56 9.42
C GLN A 189 -5.95 -18.27 8.26
N ALA A 190 -4.83 -17.72 7.79
CA ALA A 190 -4.03 -18.31 6.71
C ALA A 190 -2.53 -18.09 6.95
N THR A 191 -1.69 -18.91 6.32
CA THR A 191 -0.24 -18.71 6.27
C THR A 191 0.14 -18.32 4.86
N ALA A 192 0.85 -17.19 4.70
CA ALA A 192 1.28 -16.71 3.41
C ALA A 192 2.30 -17.67 2.77
N THR A 193 2.16 -17.92 1.47
CA THR A 193 3.16 -18.62 0.65
C THR A 193 4.00 -17.64 -0.17
N LYS A 194 3.48 -16.43 -0.38
CA LYS A 194 4.19 -15.30 -0.99
C LYS A 194 3.58 -14.00 -0.50
N VAL A 195 4.41 -12.99 -0.34
CA VAL A 195 3.99 -11.63 -0.03
C VAL A 195 4.70 -10.66 -0.95
N VAL A 196 3.95 -9.72 -1.49
CA VAL A 196 4.47 -8.51 -2.11
C VAL A 196 3.99 -7.36 -1.25
N LEU A 197 4.92 -6.67 -0.57
CA LEU A 197 4.63 -5.41 0.09
C LEU A 197 4.46 -4.34 -1.00
N LEU A 198 3.21 -3.91 -1.17
CA LEU A 198 2.87 -2.78 -2.02
C LEU A 198 3.31 -1.53 -1.27
N HIS A 199 4.53 -1.14 -1.59
CA HIS A 199 4.96 0.20 -1.27
C HIS A 199 4.13 1.13 -2.13
N ASP A 200 3.58 2.14 -1.48
CA ASP A 200 3.41 3.43 -2.10
C ASP A 200 4.72 3.75 -2.83
N GLN A 201 4.76 3.53 -4.15
CA GLN A 201 6.01 3.44 -4.88
C GLN A 201 6.77 4.73 -4.62
N ALA A 202 7.89 4.64 -3.92
CA ALA A 202 8.75 5.80 -3.77
C ALA A 202 9.22 6.13 -5.18
N ASP A 203 8.76 7.26 -5.70
CA ASP A 203 9.19 7.78 -6.99
C ASP A 203 10.72 7.84 -7.05
N ILE A 204 11.35 8.13 -5.90
CA ILE A 204 12.80 8.13 -5.72
C ILE A 204 13.17 7.36 -4.45
N THR A 205 14.10 6.42 -4.56
CA THR A 205 14.79 5.80 -3.43
C THR A 205 16.26 6.18 -3.47
N VAL A 206 16.80 6.68 -2.36
CA VAL A 206 18.20 7.10 -2.24
C VAL A 206 18.91 6.18 -1.26
N HIS A 207 20.09 5.69 -1.65
CA HIS A 207 20.98 4.92 -0.78
C HIS A 207 22.29 5.70 -0.59
N PRO A 208 22.35 6.65 0.37
CA PRO A 208 23.49 7.54 0.52
C PRO A 208 24.83 6.80 0.70
N SER A 209 24.83 5.74 1.52
CA SER A 209 26.03 4.93 1.79
C SER A 209 26.53 4.16 0.56
N ALA A 210 25.62 3.74 -0.33
CA ALA A 210 25.97 3.05 -1.57
C ALA A 210 26.26 4.02 -2.72
N GLY A 211 25.92 5.30 -2.57
CA GLY A 211 26.02 6.29 -3.64
C GLY A 211 25.02 6.06 -4.78
N THR A 212 23.90 5.37 -4.54
CA THR A 212 22.94 5.00 -5.60
C THR A 212 21.60 5.70 -5.44
N ILE A 213 20.95 5.96 -6.58
CA ILE A 213 19.62 6.56 -6.66
C ILE A 213 18.77 5.70 -7.59
N VAL A 214 17.62 5.24 -7.10
CA VAL A 214 16.65 4.47 -7.87
C VAL A 214 15.44 5.35 -8.11
N VAL A 215 15.04 5.51 -9.37
CA VAL A 215 13.87 6.30 -9.76
C VAL A 215 12.88 5.39 -10.48
N ASN A 216 11.62 5.38 -10.03
CA ASN A 216 10.56 4.52 -10.56
C ASN A 216 10.99 3.04 -10.70
N GLY A 217 11.72 2.53 -9.70
CA GLY A 217 12.25 1.15 -9.67
C GLY A 217 13.47 0.88 -10.57
N LYS A 218 14.01 1.89 -11.25
CA LYS A 218 15.22 1.77 -12.08
C LYS A 218 16.38 2.54 -11.44
N GLU A 219 17.49 1.85 -11.20
CA GLU A 219 18.72 2.50 -10.76
C GLU A 219 19.25 3.46 -11.83
N LEU A 220 19.55 4.69 -11.42
CA LEU A 220 20.11 5.72 -12.28
C LEU A 220 21.61 5.50 -12.46
N VAL A 221 22.07 5.69 -13.69
CA VAL A 221 23.50 5.73 -13.99
C VAL A 221 24.02 7.11 -13.61
N LEU A 222 24.77 7.18 -12.52
CA LEU A 222 25.40 8.40 -12.04
C LEU A 222 26.81 8.55 -12.63
N SER A 223 27.17 9.77 -13.03
CA SER A 223 28.57 10.10 -13.36
C SER A 223 29.38 10.30 -12.08
N VAL A 224 30.71 10.33 -12.20
CA VAL A 224 31.63 10.55 -11.06
C VAL A 224 31.33 11.85 -10.31
N ASP A 225 30.73 12.83 -10.99
CA ASP A 225 30.38 14.14 -10.42
C ASP A 225 28.93 14.24 -9.90
N ASP A 226 28.09 13.23 -10.15
CA ASP A 226 26.73 13.18 -9.59
C ASP A 226 26.79 12.61 -8.16
N ARG A 227 26.88 13.51 -7.17
CA ARG A 227 27.08 13.14 -5.76
C ARG A 227 25.81 13.29 -4.94
N ILE A 228 25.65 12.37 -3.98
CA ILE A 228 24.72 12.52 -2.86
C ILE A 228 25.54 13.09 -1.71
N GLU A 229 25.15 14.27 -1.20
CA GLU A 229 25.87 14.91 -0.10
C GLU A 229 24.95 15.16 1.08
N SER A 230 25.47 15.03 2.29
CA SER A 230 24.76 15.44 3.50
C SER A 230 25.13 16.89 3.82
N ASN A 231 24.14 17.77 3.92
CA ASN A 231 24.34 19.15 4.35
C ASN A 231 23.47 19.42 5.58
N GLY A 232 24.09 19.50 6.75
CA GLY A 232 23.36 19.59 8.02
C GLY A 232 22.41 18.41 8.20
N ASN A 233 21.11 18.70 8.25
CA ASN A 233 20.05 17.70 8.44
C ASN A 233 19.35 17.26 7.15
N THR A 234 19.81 17.71 5.97
CA THR A 234 19.24 17.30 4.68
C THR A 234 20.24 16.55 3.80
N LEU A 235 19.71 15.84 2.81
CA LEU A 235 20.47 15.27 1.70
C LEU A 235 20.33 16.16 0.46
N MET A 236 21.46 16.50 -0.12
CA MET A 236 21.59 17.22 -1.38
C MET A 236 21.75 16.20 -2.51
N LEU A 237 20.89 16.29 -3.53
CA LEU A 237 20.80 15.31 -4.61
C LEU A 237 21.02 15.97 -5.98
N PRO A 238 21.59 15.23 -6.95
CA PRO A 238 21.89 15.77 -8.28
C PRO A 238 20.59 16.02 -9.06
N LEU A 239 20.24 17.30 -9.24
CA LEU A 239 18.97 17.71 -9.81
C LEU A 239 18.74 17.13 -11.21
N ARG A 240 19.74 17.28 -12.09
CA ARG A 240 19.58 17.02 -13.52
C ARG A 240 19.25 15.57 -13.81
N VAL A 241 20.06 14.63 -13.31
CA VAL A 241 19.89 13.19 -13.60
C VAL A 241 18.56 12.66 -13.06
N ILE A 242 18.13 13.11 -11.89
CA ILE A 242 16.84 12.73 -11.30
C ILE A 242 15.70 13.33 -12.12
N ALA A 243 15.74 14.63 -12.40
CA ALA A 243 14.65 15.31 -13.09
C ALA A 243 14.48 14.85 -14.55
N GLU A 244 15.58 14.65 -15.28
CA GLU A 244 15.54 14.13 -16.65
C GLU A 244 15.02 12.69 -16.71
N SER A 245 15.30 11.86 -15.69
CA SER A 245 14.73 10.51 -15.59
C SER A 245 13.20 10.51 -15.38
N GLN A 246 12.66 11.61 -14.83
CA GLN A 246 11.22 11.86 -14.68
C GLN A 246 10.61 12.59 -15.90
N GLY A 247 11.39 12.79 -16.97
CA GLY A 247 10.93 13.42 -18.21
C GLY A 247 10.91 14.95 -18.20
N TYR A 248 11.50 15.59 -17.17
CA TYR A 248 11.65 17.04 -17.16
C TYR A 248 12.86 17.49 -17.98
N ASN A 249 12.77 18.69 -18.55
CA ASN A 249 13.91 19.39 -19.12
C ASN A 249 14.50 20.35 -18.09
N VAL A 250 15.83 20.42 -18.00
CA VAL A 250 16.56 21.28 -17.04
C VAL A 250 17.36 22.33 -17.81
N VAL A 251 16.86 23.57 -17.78
CA VAL A 251 17.46 24.73 -18.44
C VAL A 251 18.30 25.50 -17.44
N TRP A 252 19.54 25.82 -17.81
CA TRP A 252 20.47 26.63 -17.02
C TRP A 252 20.64 27.99 -17.67
N ASP A 253 20.56 29.05 -16.85
CA ASP A 253 20.90 30.41 -17.21
C ASP A 253 22.14 30.85 -16.40
N ASP A 254 23.25 31.05 -17.11
CA ASP A 254 24.53 31.34 -16.48
C ASP A 254 24.66 32.79 -15.99
N GLU A 255 23.93 33.73 -16.60
CA GLU A 255 23.97 35.15 -16.23
C GLU A 255 23.29 35.37 -14.88
N THR A 256 22.14 34.76 -14.70
CA THR A 256 21.31 34.89 -13.49
C THR A 256 21.58 33.80 -12.46
N LYS A 257 22.37 32.78 -12.82
CA LYS A 257 22.61 31.56 -12.02
C LYS A 257 21.31 30.87 -11.63
N THR A 258 20.40 30.74 -12.60
CA THR A 258 19.08 30.14 -12.38
C THR A 258 18.94 28.82 -13.12
N VAL A 259 18.24 27.88 -12.48
CA VAL A 259 17.77 26.64 -13.10
C VAL A 259 16.26 26.72 -13.26
N GLU A 260 15.79 26.40 -14.46
CA GLU A 260 14.37 26.21 -14.75
C GLU A 260 14.09 24.74 -15.06
N LEU A 261 13.15 24.16 -14.31
CA LEU A 261 12.64 22.82 -14.54
C LEU A 261 11.35 22.89 -15.36
N GLN A 262 11.33 22.25 -16.53
CA GLN A 262 10.22 22.33 -17.49
C GLN A 262 9.59 20.96 -17.74
N ASN A 263 8.27 20.94 -17.91
CA ASN A 263 7.53 19.82 -18.49
C ASN A 263 6.85 20.31 -19.77
N GLY A 264 7.41 19.94 -20.93
CA GLY A 264 7.05 20.56 -22.21
C GLY A 264 7.31 22.07 -22.18
N ALA A 265 6.33 22.87 -22.60
CA ALA A 265 6.43 24.33 -22.61
C ALA A 265 6.13 25.00 -21.25
N ARG A 266 5.88 24.21 -20.20
CA ARG A 266 5.45 24.73 -18.89
C ARG A 266 6.59 24.66 -17.87
N THR A 267 6.90 25.80 -17.27
CA THR A 267 7.79 25.89 -16.11
C THR A 267 7.12 25.27 -14.88
N MET A 268 7.72 24.21 -14.34
CA MET A 268 7.29 23.53 -13.12
C MET A 268 7.90 24.19 -11.89
N ALA A 269 9.21 24.36 -11.91
CA ALA A 269 9.96 24.95 -10.81
C ALA A 269 11.11 25.82 -11.31
N THR A 270 11.46 26.82 -10.51
CA THR A 270 12.65 27.66 -10.72
C THR A 270 13.45 27.74 -9.44
N MET A 271 14.76 27.91 -9.58
CA MET A 271 15.64 28.11 -8.43
C MET A 271 16.85 28.94 -8.81
N THR A 272 17.40 29.66 -7.84
CA THR A 272 18.63 30.44 -8.01
C THR A 272 19.68 29.88 -7.07
N ILE A 273 20.89 29.63 -7.58
CA ILE A 273 21.99 29.10 -6.77
C ILE A 273 22.25 30.01 -5.56
N GLY A 274 22.34 29.40 -4.37
CA GLY A 274 22.55 30.11 -3.11
C GLY A 274 21.32 30.82 -2.53
N ARG A 275 20.13 30.66 -3.14
CA ARG A 275 18.86 31.16 -2.58
C ARG A 275 17.93 30.02 -2.22
N ASN A 276 17.41 30.05 -1.00
CA ASN A 276 16.48 29.05 -0.48
C ASN A 276 15.00 29.36 -0.78
N THR A 277 14.73 30.39 -1.58
CA THR A 277 13.41 30.66 -2.18
C THR A 277 13.35 30.05 -3.58
N TYR A 278 12.42 29.14 -3.78
CA TYR A 278 12.17 28.42 -5.02
C TYR A 278 10.85 28.85 -5.65
N GLY A 279 10.73 28.73 -6.97
CA GLY A 279 9.46 28.87 -7.67
C GLY A 279 8.78 27.51 -7.86
N LYS A 280 7.46 27.44 -7.66
CA LYS A 280 6.58 26.32 -8.04
C LYS A 280 5.36 26.86 -8.76
N PHE A 281 5.20 26.55 -10.04
CA PHE A 281 4.12 27.11 -10.87
C PHE A 281 3.96 28.64 -10.76
N LYS A 282 5.08 29.38 -10.70
CA LYS A 282 5.18 30.84 -10.50
C LYS A 282 4.85 31.35 -9.09
N MET A 283 4.61 30.48 -8.12
CA MET A 283 4.50 30.82 -6.70
C MET A 283 5.85 30.66 -6.00
N ALA A 284 6.15 31.49 -5.02
CA ALA A 284 7.34 31.34 -4.19
C ALA A 284 7.12 30.31 -3.08
N VAL A 285 8.06 29.38 -2.92
CA VAL A 285 8.11 28.37 -1.85
C VAL A 285 9.47 28.50 -1.17
N GLN A 286 9.47 28.61 0.15
CA GLN A 286 10.68 28.70 0.96
C GLN A 286 11.06 27.31 1.45
N LEU A 287 12.31 26.89 1.21
CA LEU A 287 12.90 25.71 1.83
C LEU A 287 13.99 26.15 2.82
N ASP A 288 14.48 25.23 3.65
CA ASP A 288 15.54 25.51 4.61
C ASP A 288 16.92 25.67 3.92
N TYR A 289 17.17 24.87 2.88
CA TYR A 289 18.45 24.80 2.18
C TYR A 289 18.35 25.33 0.75
N ALA A 290 19.40 26.05 0.32
CA ALA A 290 19.53 26.59 -1.02
C ALA A 290 20.11 25.53 -1.98
N PRO A 291 19.88 25.65 -3.30
CA PRO A 291 20.54 24.81 -4.27
C PRO A 291 22.00 25.26 -4.42
N GLU A 292 22.89 24.31 -4.63
CA GLU A 292 24.34 24.52 -4.67
C GLU A 292 24.94 23.91 -5.93
N ILE A 293 26.12 24.39 -6.32
CA ILE A 293 26.89 23.76 -7.39
C ILE A 293 28.09 23.05 -6.77
N VAL A 294 28.15 21.73 -6.95
CA VAL A 294 29.27 20.89 -6.53
C VAL A 294 29.79 20.16 -7.76
N ASN A 295 31.08 20.27 -8.05
CA ASN A 295 31.73 19.67 -9.23
C ASN A 295 31.00 19.98 -10.56
N GLY A 296 30.47 21.19 -10.70
CA GLY A 296 29.72 21.60 -11.91
C GLY A 296 28.33 20.98 -12.04
N LYS A 297 27.84 20.25 -11.04
CA LYS A 297 26.46 19.75 -10.96
C LYS A 297 25.65 20.55 -9.95
N THR A 298 24.42 20.88 -10.31
CA THR A 298 23.47 21.48 -9.36
C THR A 298 22.93 20.40 -8.43
N LEU A 299 23.17 20.57 -7.14
CA LEU A 299 22.54 19.78 -6.08
C LEU A 299 21.39 20.59 -5.47
N VAL A 300 20.30 19.89 -5.16
CA VAL A 300 19.13 20.46 -4.48
C VAL A 300 18.79 19.64 -3.25
N PRO A 301 18.22 20.25 -2.20
CA PRO A 301 17.75 19.50 -1.03
C PRO A 301 16.70 18.46 -1.44
N VAL A 302 16.63 17.33 -0.72
CA VAL A 302 15.64 16.27 -0.98
C VAL A 302 14.21 16.81 -0.92
N GLU A 303 13.98 17.83 -0.10
CA GLU A 303 12.72 18.55 0.04
C GLU A 303 12.26 19.23 -1.25
N PHE A 304 13.18 19.55 -2.17
CA PHE A 304 12.80 20.01 -3.51
C PHE A 304 11.93 18.98 -4.23
N PHE A 305 12.28 17.69 -4.15
CA PHE A 305 11.52 16.63 -4.79
C PHE A 305 10.20 16.37 -4.07
N THR A 306 10.18 16.39 -2.74
CA THR A 306 8.94 16.13 -1.97
C THR A 306 7.98 17.30 -2.00
N ASP A 307 8.45 18.54 -1.84
CA ASP A 307 7.57 19.69 -1.58
C ASP A 307 7.22 20.43 -2.87
N LEU A 308 8.20 20.55 -3.79
CA LEU A 308 7.97 21.20 -5.08
C LEU A 308 7.44 20.23 -6.11
N LEU A 309 8.08 19.06 -6.29
CA LEU A 309 7.65 18.09 -7.29
C LEU A 309 6.60 17.09 -6.78
N GLN A 310 6.31 17.07 -5.48
CA GLN A 310 5.33 16.15 -4.87
C GLN A 310 5.66 14.67 -5.09
N LEU A 311 6.96 14.37 -5.18
CA LEU A 311 7.48 13.02 -5.33
C LEU A 311 7.69 12.37 -3.96
N LYS A 312 7.46 11.07 -3.87
CA LYS A 312 7.70 10.27 -2.67
C LYS A 312 9.14 9.82 -2.65
N VAL A 313 9.91 10.35 -1.72
CA VAL A 313 11.33 10.02 -1.57
C VAL A 313 11.55 9.13 -0.35
N LYS A 314 12.14 7.95 -0.55
CA LYS A 314 12.59 7.06 0.53
C LYS A 314 14.11 7.12 0.64
N VAL A 315 14.63 7.43 1.83
CA VAL A 315 16.07 7.40 2.12
C VAL A 315 16.38 6.14 2.91
N ASN A 316 17.20 5.25 2.34
CA ASN A 316 17.62 4.00 2.95
C ASN A 316 19.06 4.11 3.45
N ASN A 317 19.22 4.19 4.77
CA ASN A 317 20.54 4.26 5.42
C ASN A 317 21.17 2.87 5.67
N SER A 318 20.59 1.80 5.13
CA SER A 318 21.07 0.43 5.37
C SER A 318 22.39 0.17 4.65
N HIS A 319 23.41 -0.20 5.42
CA HIS A 319 24.55 -0.98 4.92
C HIS A 319 24.03 -2.36 4.52
N ILE A 320 24.32 -2.81 3.30
CA ILE A 320 24.34 -4.25 2.99
C ILE A 320 25.69 -4.79 3.49
#